data_AF-A0A9P7ZWI5-F1
#
_entry.id   AF-A0A9P7ZWI5-F1
#
_cell.length_a   1.000
_cell.length_b   1.000
_cell.length_c   1.000
_cell.angle_alpha   90.00
_cell.angle_beta   90.00
_cell.angle_gamma   90.00
#
_symmetry.space_group_name_H-M   'P 1'
#
loop_
_entity.id
_entity.type
_entity.pdbx_description
1 polymer ?
#
loop_
_entity_poly.entity_id
_entity_poly.type
_entity_poly.pdbx_seq_one_letter_code
_entity_poly.pdbx_strand_id
1 'polypeptide(L)'
;MLPLRIPTTSITRSSRTLLRSIALQPTIKRTICSCPRPQPTTPTPNTNPSRPVSKMTQPPQEVIDYLKQSHDKIFDNNRKWAESKQTQDPGYFARLSEGQTPEYLWIGCSDSRIPAEQITGLEPGETFVHRNIANLVVNTDLNVMSVINYAVRHLGVKHIVVCGHYGCGGVKAAMTPKDLGLLNPWLRNIRDVYRLHEDELDAIEDETAKNNRLVELNVVEQCRNIIKTAAVQQSYAANGFPIVHGWVFDFSTGLLKDLHIDFESILAKIQKIYNLTE
;
A
#
# COMPACT_ATOMS: atom_id res chain seq x y z
N MET A 1 10.57 -59.76 -9.32
CA MET A 1 9.95 -60.16 -10.61
C MET A 1 8.98 -61.31 -10.36
N LEU A 2 7.68 -61.00 -10.31
CA LEU A 2 6.55 -61.92 -10.47
C LEU A 2 5.33 -61.04 -10.82
N PRO A 3 4.55 -61.31 -11.89
CA PRO A 3 3.55 -60.36 -12.37
C PRO A 3 2.16 -60.64 -11.77
N LEU A 4 1.46 -59.60 -11.32
CA LEU A 4 0.05 -59.66 -10.95
C LEU A 4 -0.82 -59.28 -12.17
N ARG A 5 -1.68 -60.22 -12.55
CA ARG A 5 -2.66 -60.11 -13.65
C ARG A 5 -3.90 -59.32 -13.19
N ILE A 6 -4.39 -58.51 -14.13
CA ILE A 6 -5.65 -57.76 -14.12
C ILE A 6 -6.80 -58.71 -14.51
N PRO A 7 -8.06 -58.43 -14.12
CA PRO A 7 -9.20 -58.69 -14.96
C PRO A 7 -9.93 -57.40 -15.34
N THR A 8 -9.94 -57.14 -16.65
CA THR A 8 -10.74 -56.15 -17.37
C THR A 8 -12.14 -56.70 -17.58
N THR A 9 -13.19 -55.96 -17.21
CA THR A 9 -14.56 -56.25 -17.65
C THR A 9 -14.94 -55.33 -18.80
N SER A 10 -15.03 -55.93 -19.99
CA SER A 10 -15.66 -55.40 -21.19
C SER A 10 -17.18 -55.58 -21.12
N ILE A 11 -17.96 -54.52 -21.41
CA ILE A 11 -19.35 -54.67 -21.84
C ILE A 11 -19.49 -54.06 -23.22
N THR A 12 -20.04 -54.88 -24.11
CA THR A 12 -20.16 -54.72 -25.55
C THR A 12 -21.36 -53.85 -25.96
N ARG A 13 -21.07 -53.03 -26.97
CA ARG A 13 -21.91 -52.36 -27.99
C ARG A 13 -23.33 -52.94 -28.23
N SER A 14 -24.30 -52.05 -28.41
CA SER A 14 -25.33 -52.21 -29.43
C SER A 14 -25.80 -50.84 -29.94
N SER A 15 -25.51 -50.59 -31.23
CA SER A 15 -25.98 -49.47 -32.03
C SER A 15 -27.40 -49.72 -32.51
N ARG A 16 -28.30 -48.74 -32.40
CA ARG A 16 -29.44 -48.59 -33.33
C ARG A 16 -29.75 -47.11 -33.56
N THR A 17 -29.41 -46.72 -34.78
CA THR A 17 -29.91 -45.62 -35.61
C THR A 17 -31.36 -45.25 -35.35
N LEU A 18 -31.65 -43.95 -35.19
CA LEU A 18 -32.89 -43.36 -35.69
C LEU A 18 -32.66 -41.89 -36.08
N LEU A 19 -32.33 -41.69 -37.36
CA LEU A 19 -32.54 -40.45 -38.11
C LEU A 19 -34.03 -40.32 -38.42
N ARG A 20 -34.64 -39.20 -38.03
CA ARG A 20 -35.89 -38.54 -38.49
C ARG A 20 -36.25 -37.55 -37.39
N SER A 21 -36.69 -36.32 -37.61
CA SER A 21 -37.23 -35.64 -38.77
C SER A 21 -37.28 -34.16 -38.36
N ILE A 22 -36.72 -33.28 -39.19
CA ILE A 22 -36.91 -31.83 -39.07
C ILE A 22 -38.39 -31.55 -39.32
N ALA A 23 -39.11 -31.14 -38.28
CA ALA A 23 -40.45 -30.59 -38.41
C ALA A 23 -40.41 -29.16 -37.86
N LEU A 24 -40.55 -28.20 -38.77
CA LEU A 24 -40.88 -26.81 -38.44
C LEU A 24 -42.14 -26.79 -37.58
N GLN A 25 -42.07 -26.09 -36.45
CA GLN A 25 -43.23 -25.68 -35.68
C GLN A 25 -43.09 -24.22 -35.24
N PRO A 26 -44.22 -23.53 -35.02
CA PRO A 26 -44.54 -22.31 -35.74
C PRO A 26 -43.96 -21.05 -35.10
N THR A 27 -43.80 -20.05 -35.95
CA THR A 27 -43.52 -18.66 -35.61
C THR A 27 -44.37 -18.20 -34.43
N ILE A 28 -43.72 -17.99 -33.29
CA ILE A 28 -44.30 -17.26 -32.16
C ILE A 28 -44.63 -15.85 -32.68
N LYS A 29 -45.92 -15.58 -32.88
CA LYS A 29 -46.43 -14.24 -33.09
C LYS A 29 -45.94 -13.39 -31.93
N ARG A 30 -45.04 -12.44 -32.20
CA ARG A 30 -44.70 -11.38 -31.26
C ARG A 30 -45.98 -10.59 -31.00
N THR A 31 -46.64 -10.87 -29.88
CA THR A 31 -47.64 -9.96 -29.33
C THR A 31 -46.89 -8.70 -28.94
N ILE A 32 -47.01 -7.66 -29.77
CA ILE A 32 -46.54 -6.32 -29.48
C ILE A 32 -47.35 -5.86 -28.27
N CYS A 33 -46.73 -5.91 -27.08
CA CYS A 33 -47.27 -5.23 -25.91
C CYS A 33 -47.26 -3.74 -26.25
N SER A 34 -48.45 -3.18 -26.49
CA SER A 34 -48.65 -1.75 -26.72
C SER A 34 -48.45 -1.01 -25.40
N CYS A 35 -47.20 -0.76 -25.03
CA CYS A 35 -46.88 0.23 -24.01
C CYS A 35 -47.33 1.60 -24.54
N PRO A 36 -48.15 2.37 -23.80
CA PRO A 36 -48.50 3.71 -24.21
C PRO A 36 -47.23 4.56 -24.32
N ARG A 37 -47.10 5.25 -25.46
CA ARG A 37 -46.01 6.20 -25.72
C ARG A 37 -46.07 7.28 -24.62
N PRO A 38 -44.99 7.52 -23.85
CA PRO A 38 -45.00 8.60 -22.88
C PRO A 38 -45.23 9.93 -23.62
N GLN A 39 -46.25 10.68 -23.20
CA GLN A 39 -46.49 12.01 -23.72
C GLN A 39 -45.30 12.92 -23.37
N PRO A 40 -44.92 13.88 -24.23
CA PRO A 40 -43.91 14.87 -23.87
C PRO A 40 -44.45 15.68 -22.69
N THR A 41 -43.93 15.42 -21.50
CA THR A 41 -44.17 16.26 -20.33
C THR A 41 -43.54 17.61 -20.60
N THR A 42 -44.37 18.65 -20.63
CA THR A 42 -43.91 20.04 -20.55
C THR A 42 -42.94 20.16 -19.37
N PRO A 43 -41.81 20.86 -19.51
CA PRO A 43 -40.91 21.07 -18.39
C PRO A 43 -41.67 21.86 -17.33
N THR A 44 -41.95 21.22 -16.20
CA THR A 44 -42.39 21.92 -14.99
C THR A 44 -41.29 22.91 -14.62
N PRO A 45 -41.63 24.17 -14.26
CA PRO A 45 -40.64 25.09 -13.72
C PRO A 45 -40.01 24.42 -12.50
N ASN A 46 -38.70 24.21 -12.55
CA ASN A 46 -37.92 23.70 -11.45
C ASN A 46 -37.88 24.78 -10.35
N THR A 47 -38.96 24.92 -9.59
CA THR A 47 -38.98 25.68 -8.35
C THR A 47 -38.35 24.81 -7.27
N ASN A 48 -37.07 24.51 -7.43
CA ASN A 48 -36.24 24.14 -6.30
C ASN A 48 -36.01 25.47 -5.56
N PRO A 49 -36.60 25.72 -4.37
CA PRO A 49 -36.16 26.86 -3.58
C PRO A 49 -34.68 26.61 -3.33
N SER A 50 -33.83 27.45 -3.92
CA SER A 50 -32.42 27.50 -3.61
C SER A 50 -32.32 27.59 -2.10
N ARG A 51 -31.95 26.47 -1.46
CA ARG A 51 -31.65 26.44 -0.04
C ARG A 51 -30.63 27.57 0.15
N PRO A 52 -30.93 28.59 0.98
CA PRO A 52 -30.02 29.72 1.10
C PRO A 52 -28.68 29.14 1.52
N VAL A 53 -27.67 29.32 0.69
CA VAL A 53 -26.28 29.12 1.11
C VAL A 53 -26.15 30.01 2.32
N SER A 54 -26.13 29.43 3.53
CA SER A 54 -26.00 30.21 4.75
C SER A 54 -24.77 31.07 4.54
N LYS A 55 -24.93 32.40 4.61
CA LYS A 55 -23.80 33.33 4.52
C LYS A 55 -22.72 32.78 5.43
N MET A 56 -21.57 32.40 4.87
CA MET A 56 -20.43 31.95 5.67
C MET A 56 -20.09 33.11 6.59
N THR A 57 -20.47 32.99 7.86
CA THR A 57 -20.04 33.93 8.89
C THR A 57 -18.53 33.84 8.97
N GLN A 58 -17.86 34.99 8.89
CA GLN A 58 -16.42 35.05 9.08
C GLN A 58 -16.07 34.40 10.43
N PRO A 59 -15.00 33.60 10.50
CA PRO A 59 -14.61 32.98 11.75
C PRO A 59 -14.32 34.07 12.81
N PRO A 60 -14.57 33.80 14.11
CA PRO A 60 -14.28 34.75 15.17
C PRO A 60 -12.82 35.25 15.09
N GLN A 61 -12.61 36.54 15.37
CA GLN A 61 -11.28 37.16 15.29
C GLN A 61 -10.24 36.41 16.15
N GLU A 62 -10.64 35.88 17.29
CA GLU A 62 -9.82 35.04 18.17
C GLU A 62 -9.26 33.80 17.46
N VAL A 63 -10.05 33.16 16.59
CA VAL A 63 -9.61 32.01 15.79
C VAL A 63 -8.60 32.44 14.74
N ILE A 64 -8.83 33.59 14.09
CA ILE A 64 -7.90 34.14 13.10
C ILE A 64 -6.55 34.48 13.75
N ASP A 65 -6.59 35.10 14.93
CA ASP A 65 -5.39 35.50 15.66
C ASP A 65 -4.63 34.27 16.19
N TYR A 66 -5.33 33.25 16.69
CA TYR A 66 -4.73 31.97 17.06
C TYR A 66 -4.06 31.28 15.87
N LEU A 67 -4.72 31.23 14.70
CA LEU A 67 -4.16 30.61 13.50
C LEU A 67 -2.91 31.35 13.00
N LYS A 68 -2.91 32.69 13.04
CA LYS A 68 -1.73 33.49 12.71
C LYS A 68 -0.60 33.27 13.71
N GLN A 69 -0.90 33.35 15.00
CA GLN A 69 0.11 33.19 16.05
C GLN A 69 0.74 31.79 16.03
N SER A 70 -0.08 30.75 15.83
CA SER A 70 0.41 29.37 15.73
C SER A 70 1.29 29.15 14.49
N HIS A 71 0.95 29.78 13.37
CA HIS A 71 1.78 29.80 12.16
C HIS A 71 3.10 30.55 12.37
N ASP A 72 3.06 31.77 12.90
CA ASP A 72 4.25 32.61 13.06
C ASP A 72 5.28 31.97 14.01
N LYS A 73 4.77 31.26 15.04
CA LYS A 73 5.59 30.45 15.95
C LYS A 73 6.42 29.39 15.22
N ILE A 74 5.96 28.85 14.08
CA ILE A 74 6.73 27.89 13.28
C ILE A 74 7.99 28.55 12.71
N PHE A 75 7.90 29.79 12.23
CA PHE A 75 9.06 30.53 11.72
C PHE A 75 10.02 30.93 12.83
N ASP A 76 9.51 31.31 14.00
CA ASP A 76 10.35 31.55 15.18
C ASP A 76 11.10 30.29 15.61
N ASN A 77 10.41 29.14 15.63
CA ASN A 77 11.02 27.86 15.96
C ASN A 77 12.07 27.46 14.90
N ASN A 78 11.79 27.69 13.63
CA ASN A 78 12.74 27.43 12.54
C ASN A 78 14.00 28.29 12.66
N ARG A 79 13.87 29.60 12.94
CA ARG A 79 15.03 30.49 13.17
C ARG A 79 15.89 29.98 14.32
N LYS A 80 15.29 29.67 15.46
CA LYS A 80 15.98 29.12 16.63
C LYS A 80 16.68 27.78 16.31
N TRP A 81 16.02 26.91 15.56
CA TRP A 81 16.60 25.65 15.10
C TRP A 81 17.82 25.89 14.19
N ALA A 82 17.71 26.80 13.23
CA ALA A 82 18.79 27.11 12.29
C ALA A 82 19.99 27.73 13.02
N GLU A 83 19.77 28.69 13.91
CA GLU A 83 20.80 29.29 14.74
C GLU A 83 21.50 28.25 15.63
N SER A 84 20.72 27.35 16.25
CA SER A 84 21.26 26.27 17.08
C SER A 84 22.14 25.31 16.27
N LYS A 85 21.69 24.90 15.08
CA LYS A 85 22.48 24.04 14.18
C LYS A 85 23.76 24.72 13.71
N GLN A 86 23.68 25.99 13.30
CA GLN A 86 24.84 26.77 12.88
C GLN A 86 25.85 26.99 14.02
N THR A 87 25.37 27.12 15.26
CA THR A 87 26.23 27.28 16.44
C THR A 87 26.95 25.98 16.80
N GLN A 88 26.24 24.84 16.71
CA GLN A 88 26.82 23.51 16.97
C GLN A 88 27.80 23.10 15.87
N ASP A 89 27.50 23.45 14.63
CA ASP A 89 28.28 23.10 13.45
C ASP A 89 28.17 24.21 12.39
N PRO A 90 29.17 25.12 12.31
CA PRO A 90 29.17 26.21 11.34
C PRO A 90 29.15 25.77 9.87
N GLY A 91 29.51 24.52 9.58
CA GLY A 91 29.49 23.96 8.23
C GLY A 91 28.20 23.24 7.87
N TYR A 92 27.22 23.16 8.78
CA TYR A 92 26.03 22.32 8.63
C TYR A 92 25.26 22.59 7.34
N PHE A 93 24.89 23.86 7.09
CA PHE A 93 24.09 24.22 5.91
C PHE A 93 24.89 24.20 4.62
N ALA A 94 26.21 24.40 4.67
CA ALA A 94 27.06 24.25 3.50
C ALA A 94 27.03 22.80 3.02
N ARG A 95 27.29 21.83 3.91
CA ARG A 95 27.22 20.40 3.58
C ARG A 95 25.82 19.97 3.16
N LEU A 96 24.78 20.47 3.83
CA LEU A 96 23.38 20.19 3.44
C LEU A 96 23.06 20.64 2.01
N SER A 97 23.72 21.69 1.52
CA SER A 97 23.49 22.26 0.18
C SER A 97 24.28 21.57 -0.95
N GLU A 98 25.27 20.73 -0.61
CA GLU A 98 26.18 20.09 -1.59
C GLU A 98 25.52 18.92 -2.36
N GLY A 99 24.25 18.63 -2.08
CA GLY A 99 23.48 17.57 -2.72
C GLY A 99 23.36 16.32 -1.85
N GLN A 100 22.54 15.36 -2.29
CA GLN A 100 22.27 14.13 -1.56
C GLN A 100 22.76 12.92 -2.36
N THR A 101 23.43 11.98 -1.68
CA THR A 101 23.76 10.65 -2.22
C THR A 101 23.27 9.60 -1.22
N PRO A 102 21.95 9.49 -1.03
CA PRO A 102 21.41 8.65 0.03
C PRO A 102 21.76 7.18 -0.22
N GLU A 103 22.24 6.50 0.81
CA GLU A 103 22.45 5.06 0.74
C GLU A 103 21.17 4.28 1.03
N TYR A 104 20.20 4.93 1.69
CA TYR A 104 18.94 4.33 2.13
C TYR A 104 17.74 4.96 1.43
N LEU A 105 16.81 4.12 0.96
CA LEU A 105 15.41 4.48 0.77
C LEU A 105 14.62 4.01 1.98
N TRP A 106 13.95 4.92 2.69
CA TRP A 106 13.09 4.61 3.82
C TRP A 106 11.61 4.76 3.46
N ILE A 107 10.85 3.67 3.55
CA ILE A 107 9.40 3.64 3.37
C ILE A 107 8.74 3.44 4.74
N GLY A 108 8.23 4.53 5.30
CA GLY A 108 7.64 4.56 6.65
C GLY A 108 6.16 4.92 6.68
N CYS A 109 5.57 4.84 7.87
CA CYS A 109 4.19 5.27 8.08
C CYS A 109 4.11 6.81 8.19
N SER A 110 3.03 7.41 7.69
CA SER A 110 2.73 8.84 7.87
C SER A 110 2.45 9.23 9.33
N ASP A 111 2.18 8.27 10.22
CA ASP A 111 2.04 8.53 11.66
C ASP A 111 3.33 9.17 12.21
N SER A 112 3.20 10.40 12.70
CA SER A 112 4.24 11.44 12.75
C SER A 112 5.13 11.42 13.99
N ARG A 113 5.14 10.32 14.72
CA ARG A 113 5.69 10.33 16.08
C ARG A 113 7.21 10.49 16.13
N ILE A 114 7.99 9.94 15.19
CA ILE A 114 9.45 10.14 15.12
C ILE A 114 9.95 10.07 13.65
N PRO A 115 10.78 11.02 13.16
CA PRO A 115 11.48 10.96 11.86
C PRO A 115 12.50 9.82 11.77
N ALA A 116 12.75 9.31 10.56
CA ALA A 116 13.66 8.17 10.34
C ALA A 116 15.11 8.48 10.77
N GLU A 117 15.56 9.70 10.50
CA GLU A 117 16.88 10.23 10.83
C GLU A 117 17.12 10.23 12.35
N GLN A 118 16.09 10.55 13.14
CA GLN A 118 16.18 10.52 14.61
C GLN A 118 16.25 9.10 15.16
N ILE A 119 15.60 8.13 14.52
CA ILE A 119 15.60 6.73 14.96
C ILE A 119 16.94 6.06 14.64
N THR A 120 17.49 6.36 13.47
CA THR A 120 18.67 5.67 12.92
C THR A 120 19.99 6.36 13.22
N GLY A 121 19.96 7.64 13.59
CA GLY A 121 21.16 8.47 13.74
C GLY A 121 21.82 8.83 12.41
N LEU A 122 21.13 8.61 11.28
CA LEU A 122 21.59 9.01 9.95
C LEU A 122 21.49 10.53 9.80
N GLU A 123 22.45 11.10 9.10
CA GLU A 123 22.53 12.52 8.84
C GLU A 123 21.60 12.94 7.68
N PRO A 124 21.18 14.23 7.65
CA PRO A 124 20.39 14.75 6.54
C PRO A 124 21.08 14.53 5.18
N GLY A 125 20.35 13.95 4.23
CA GLY A 125 20.87 13.61 2.89
C GLY A 125 21.35 12.16 2.74
N GLU A 126 21.46 11.40 3.83
CA GLU A 126 21.84 9.98 3.80
C GLU A 126 20.62 9.04 3.59
N THR A 127 19.41 9.55 3.82
CA THR A 127 18.15 8.81 3.64
C THR A 127 17.20 9.52 2.69
N PHE A 128 16.70 8.80 1.69
CA PHE A 128 15.59 9.23 0.86
C PHE A 128 14.28 8.69 1.44
N VAL A 129 13.34 9.56 1.81
CA VAL A 129 12.18 9.16 2.63
C VAL A 129 10.88 9.21 1.84
N HIS A 130 10.10 8.13 1.92
CA HIS A 130 8.69 8.07 1.54
C HIS A 130 7.82 7.71 2.72
N ARG A 131 6.65 8.35 2.85
CA ARG A 131 5.71 8.07 3.93
C ARG A 131 4.27 8.06 3.43
N ASN A 132 3.55 6.99 3.75
CA ASN A 132 2.11 6.87 3.52
C ASN A 132 1.42 6.18 4.70
N ILE A 133 0.09 6.13 4.72
CA ILE A 133 -0.65 5.49 5.82
C ILE A 133 -0.33 4.00 5.83
N ALA A 134 0.23 3.51 6.95
CA ALA A 134 0.61 2.11 7.16
C ALA A 134 1.69 1.56 6.19
N ASN A 135 2.58 2.44 5.71
CA ASN A 135 3.83 2.09 5.01
C ASN A 135 3.63 1.07 3.87
N LEU A 136 2.56 1.24 3.09
CA LEU A 136 2.16 0.34 2.03
C LEU A 136 2.99 0.52 0.76
N VAL A 137 3.22 -0.59 0.06
CA VAL A 137 3.83 -0.63 -1.27
C VAL A 137 2.85 -1.32 -2.20
N VAL A 138 1.95 -0.53 -2.78
CA VAL A 138 0.91 -1.01 -3.69
C VAL A 138 1.43 -0.94 -5.13
N ASN A 139 1.31 -2.04 -5.88
CA ASN A 139 1.87 -2.17 -7.23
C ASN A 139 1.27 -1.18 -8.26
N THR A 140 0.06 -0.69 -8.03
CA THR A 140 -0.59 0.34 -8.87
C THR A 140 -0.49 1.75 -8.29
N ASP A 141 0.16 1.94 -7.14
CA ASP A 141 0.39 3.26 -6.58
C ASP A 141 1.62 3.90 -7.24
N LEU A 142 1.37 4.76 -8.24
CA LEU A 142 2.42 5.47 -8.96
C LEU A 142 3.29 6.32 -8.01
N ASN A 143 2.76 6.76 -6.86
CA ASN A 143 3.51 7.55 -5.90
C ASN A 143 4.72 6.76 -5.38
N VAL A 144 4.47 5.65 -4.65
CA VAL A 144 5.57 4.83 -4.11
C VAL A 144 6.39 4.14 -5.20
N MET A 145 5.77 3.73 -6.31
CA MET A 145 6.50 3.11 -7.43
C MET A 145 7.49 4.08 -8.08
N SER A 146 7.12 5.35 -8.25
CA SER A 146 8.02 6.37 -8.79
C SER A 146 9.20 6.65 -7.85
N VAL A 147 8.96 6.68 -6.54
CA VAL A 147 9.99 6.88 -5.52
C VAL A 147 10.99 5.72 -5.50
N ILE A 148 10.51 4.47 -5.51
CA ILE A 148 11.37 3.28 -5.58
C ILE A 148 12.21 3.33 -6.86
N ASN A 149 11.59 3.60 -8.00
CA ASN A 149 12.31 3.65 -9.27
C ASN A 149 13.40 4.73 -9.26
N TYR A 150 13.09 5.92 -8.73
CA TYR A 150 14.06 7.01 -8.65
C TYR A 150 15.22 6.69 -7.72
N ALA A 151 14.93 6.20 -6.51
CA ALA A 151 15.95 5.81 -5.55
C ALA A 151 16.91 4.75 -6.13
N VAL A 152 16.36 3.72 -6.79
CA VAL A 152 17.17 2.62 -7.32
C VAL A 152 17.94 3.02 -8.57
N ARG A 153 17.26 3.60 -9.57
CA ARG A 153 17.87 3.84 -10.89
C ARG A 153 18.67 5.13 -11.00
N HIS A 154 18.34 6.15 -10.21
CA HIS A 154 18.93 7.48 -10.33
C HIS A 154 19.81 7.85 -9.13
N LEU A 155 19.42 7.44 -7.91
CA LEU A 155 20.24 7.68 -6.72
C LEU A 155 21.20 6.52 -6.41
N GLY A 156 20.90 5.31 -6.89
CA GLY A 156 21.76 4.14 -6.69
C GLY A 156 21.82 3.69 -5.23
N VAL A 157 20.72 3.84 -4.48
CA VAL A 157 20.59 3.44 -3.07
C VAL A 157 21.03 1.98 -2.86
N LYS A 158 21.69 1.71 -1.74
CA LYS A 158 22.18 0.36 -1.38
C LYS A 158 21.18 -0.42 -0.57
N HIS A 159 20.31 0.29 0.15
CA HIS A 159 19.35 -0.31 1.06
C HIS A 159 17.97 0.28 0.84
N ILE A 160 16.95 -0.57 0.85
CA ILE A 160 15.56 -0.16 0.93
C ILE A 160 14.98 -0.72 2.22
N VAL A 161 14.47 0.14 3.09
CA VAL A 161 13.86 -0.23 4.36
C VAL A 161 12.37 0.02 4.29
N VAL A 162 11.57 -1.00 4.61
CA VAL A 162 10.17 -0.80 5.01
C VAL A 162 10.13 -0.81 6.52
N CYS A 163 9.74 0.33 7.12
CA CYS A 163 9.60 0.42 8.57
C CYS A 163 8.13 0.55 8.96
N GLY A 164 7.60 -0.51 9.54
CA GLY A 164 6.36 -0.48 10.30
C GLY A 164 6.58 0.05 11.71
N HIS A 165 5.51 0.13 12.49
CA HIS A 165 5.61 0.46 13.91
C HIS A 165 4.44 -0.13 14.70
N TYR A 166 4.70 -0.53 15.95
CA TYR A 166 3.64 -1.02 16.82
C TYR A 166 2.64 0.10 17.17
N GLY A 167 1.39 -0.30 17.42
CA GLY A 167 0.29 0.65 17.62
C GLY A 167 -0.01 1.51 16.40
N CYS A 168 0.14 0.97 15.18
CA CYS A 168 -0.14 1.69 13.94
C CYS A 168 -1.63 1.98 13.78
N GLY A 169 -1.98 3.28 13.76
CA GLY A 169 -3.37 3.73 13.59
C GLY A 169 -3.99 3.26 12.27
N GLY A 170 -3.22 3.21 11.18
CA GLY A 170 -3.69 2.72 9.89
C GLY A 170 -4.03 1.22 9.91
N VAL A 171 -3.15 0.39 10.49
CA VAL A 171 -3.40 -1.06 10.64
C VAL A 171 -4.60 -1.32 11.54
N LYS A 172 -4.70 -0.61 12.68
CA LYS A 172 -5.86 -0.71 13.57
C LYS A 172 -7.17 -0.28 12.88
N ALA A 173 -7.13 0.80 12.10
CA ALA A 173 -8.29 1.27 11.35
C ALA A 173 -8.72 0.26 10.28
N ALA A 174 -7.78 -0.45 9.64
CA ALA A 174 -8.08 -1.47 8.64
C ALA A 174 -8.90 -2.65 9.19
N MET A 175 -8.68 -3.01 10.46
CA MET A 175 -9.38 -4.08 11.17
C MET A 175 -10.67 -3.63 11.84
N THR A 176 -11.00 -2.33 11.80
CA THR A 176 -12.26 -1.83 12.35
C THR A 176 -13.33 -1.89 11.26
N PRO A 177 -14.46 -2.61 11.45
CA PRO A 177 -15.51 -2.75 10.44
C PRO A 177 -16.38 -1.49 10.37
N LYS A 178 -15.81 -0.39 9.89
CA LYS A 178 -16.46 0.91 9.67
C LYS A 178 -16.16 1.42 8.26
N ASP A 179 -17.12 2.12 7.68
CA ASP A 179 -16.90 2.85 6.44
C ASP A 179 -16.07 4.11 6.72
N LEU A 180 -14.84 4.15 6.18
CA LEU A 180 -13.89 5.25 6.27
C LEU A 180 -13.75 6.01 4.93
N GLY A 181 -14.72 5.86 4.02
CA GLY A 181 -14.76 6.53 2.72
C GLY A 181 -13.54 6.22 1.84
N LEU A 182 -12.79 7.27 1.46
CA LEU A 182 -11.61 7.17 0.59
C LEU A 182 -10.49 6.29 1.17
N LEU A 183 -10.48 6.06 2.49
CA LEU A 183 -9.51 5.17 3.11
C LEU A 183 -9.84 3.68 2.90
N ASN A 184 -11.09 3.34 2.56
CA ASN A 184 -11.48 1.93 2.45
C ASN A 184 -10.65 1.16 1.41
N PRO A 185 -10.46 1.65 0.17
CA PRO A 185 -9.64 0.94 -0.81
C PRO A 185 -8.17 0.88 -0.41
N TRP A 186 -7.65 1.93 0.23
CA TRP A 186 -6.27 1.99 0.72
C TRP A 186 -6.02 0.94 1.81
N LEU A 187 -6.85 0.93 2.86
CA LEU A 187 -6.75 0.01 3.98
C LEU A 187 -7.17 -1.43 3.62
N ARG A 188 -7.80 -1.65 2.45
CA ARG A 188 -8.10 -3.00 1.96
C ARG A 188 -6.83 -3.81 1.74
N ASN A 189 -5.74 -3.18 1.31
CA ASN A 189 -4.45 -3.86 1.16
C ASN A 189 -3.98 -4.53 2.46
N ILE A 190 -4.25 -3.92 3.62
CA ILE A 190 -3.90 -4.50 4.93
C ILE A 190 -4.83 -5.67 5.28
N ARG A 191 -6.12 -5.57 4.93
CA ARG A 191 -7.06 -6.70 5.06
C ARG A 191 -6.69 -7.86 4.13
N ASP A 192 -6.12 -7.58 2.97
CA ASP A 192 -5.56 -8.61 2.09
C ASP A 192 -4.33 -9.29 2.72
N VAL A 193 -3.48 -8.55 3.43
CA VAL A 193 -2.40 -9.15 4.23
C VAL A 193 -2.98 -10.06 5.32
N TYR A 194 -4.03 -9.62 6.04
CA TYR A 194 -4.71 -10.47 7.02
C TYR A 194 -5.18 -11.78 6.37
N ARG A 195 -5.89 -11.69 5.25
CA ARG A 195 -6.42 -12.85 4.52
C ARG A 195 -5.32 -13.80 4.02
N LEU A 196 -4.13 -13.29 3.68
CA LEU A 196 -3.00 -14.13 3.26
C LEU A 196 -2.40 -14.94 4.42
N HIS A 197 -2.61 -14.50 5.67
CA HIS A 197 -2.04 -15.07 6.88
C HIS A 197 -3.14 -15.36 7.93
N GLU A 198 -4.34 -15.68 7.46
CA GLU A 198 -5.56 -15.80 8.28
C GLU A 198 -5.39 -16.84 9.38
N ASP A 199 -4.96 -18.05 9.02
CA ASP A 199 -4.73 -19.14 9.98
C ASP A 199 -3.74 -18.77 11.09
N GLU A 200 -2.67 -18.04 10.75
CA GLU A 200 -1.66 -17.60 11.73
C GLU A 200 -2.21 -16.52 12.66
N LEU A 201 -2.95 -15.56 12.12
CA LEU A 201 -3.49 -14.44 12.89
C LEU A 201 -4.67 -14.86 13.76
N ASP A 202 -5.54 -15.74 13.26
CA ASP A 202 -6.70 -16.25 13.99
C ASP A 202 -6.29 -17.15 15.17
N ALA A 203 -5.12 -17.79 15.10
CA ALA A 203 -4.55 -18.57 16.20
C ALA A 203 -4.07 -17.70 17.39
N ILE A 204 -3.95 -16.37 17.22
CA ILE A 204 -3.51 -15.46 18.28
C ILE A 204 -4.73 -14.91 19.03
N GLU A 205 -4.91 -15.31 20.29
CA GLU A 205 -6.06 -14.88 21.08
C GLU A 205 -5.96 -13.42 21.57
N ASP A 206 -4.76 -12.96 21.96
CA ASP A 206 -4.56 -11.60 22.43
C ASP A 206 -4.63 -10.60 21.26
N GLU A 207 -5.62 -9.71 21.28
CA GLU A 207 -5.85 -8.75 20.20
C GLU A 207 -4.69 -7.77 19.99
N THR A 208 -3.94 -7.44 21.05
CA THR A 208 -2.76 -6.57 20.93
C THR A 208 -1.62 -7.31 20.23
N ALA A 209 -1.34 -8.55 20.62
CA ALA A 209 -0.37 -9.42 19.98
C ALA A 209 -0.76 -9.71 18.52
N LYS A 210 -2.04 -9.95 18.23
CA LYS A 210 -2.55 -10.12 16.87
C LYS A 210 -2.33 -8.86 16.04
N ASN A 211 -2.64 -7.69 16.58
CA ASN A 211 -2.40 -6.42 15.88
C ASN A 211 -0.90 -6.18 15.63
N ASN A 212 -0.05 -6.44 16.63
CA ASN A 212 1.39 -6.35 16.50
C ASN A 212 1.92 -7.31 15.44
N ARG A 213 1.39 -8.54 15.39
CA ARG A 213 1.76 -9.52 14.37
C ARG A 213 1.31 -9.11 12.98
N LEU A 214 0.11 -8.53 12.84
CA LEU A 214 -0.36 -7.99 11.56
C LEU A 214 0.52 -6.82 11.08
N VAL A 215 1.05 -5.98 11.99
CA VAL A 215 2.04 -4.94 11.64
C VAL A 215 3.29 -5.59 11.04
N GLU A 216 3.83 -6.63 11.67
CA GLU A 216 5.02 -7.35 11.19
C GLU A 216 4.78 -7.98 9.83
N LEU A 217 3.66 -8.71 9.66
CA LEU A 217 3.29 -9.34 8.40
C LEU A 217 3.05 -8.31 7.29
N ASN A 218 2.48 -7.15 7.62
CA ASN A 218 2.32 -6.05 6.67
C ASN A 218 3.69 -5.57 6.15
N VAL A 219 4.69 -5.42 7.02
CA VAL A 219 6.06 -5.09 6.62
C VAL A 219 6.65 -6.16 5.71
N VAL A 220 6.52 -7.44 6.08
CA VAL A 220 7.00 -8.56 5.25
C VAL A 220 6.39 -8.53 3.85
N GLU A 221 5.06 -8.37 3.74
CA GLU A 221 4.38 -8.32 2.45
C GLU A 221 4.76 -7.09 1.62
N GLN A 222 4.99 -5.94 2.27
CA GLN A 222 5.47 -4.74 1.59
C GLN A 222 6.91 -4.91 1.08
N CYS A 223 7.80 -5.54 1.84
CA CYS A 223 9.14 -5.91 1.38
C CYS A 223 9.05 -6.83 0.15
N ARG A 224 8.17 -7.85 0.18
CA ARG A 224 7.91 -8.71 -0.98
C ARG A 224 7.44 -7.90 -2.20
N ASN A 225 6.60 -6.89 -2.02
CA ASN A 225 6.12 -6.04 -3.10
C ASN A 225 7.24 -5.21 -3.74
N ILE A 226 8.21 -4.72 -2.95
CA ILE A 226 9.40 -4.03 -3.45
C ILE A 226 10.28 -4.98 -4.28
N ILE A 227 10.52 -6.19 -3.78
CA ILE A 227 11.37 -7.20 -4.45
C ILE A 227 10.80 -7.61 -5.81
N LYS A 228 9.47 -7.57 -5.98
CA LYS A 228 8.82 -7.83 -7.28
C LYS A 228 9.17 -6.79 -8.35
N THR A 229 9.56 -5.57 -7.97
CA THR A 229 9.76 -4.47 -8.93
C THR A 229 10.93 -4.73 -9.87
N ALA A 230 10.77 -4.37 -11.15
CA ALA A 230 11.80 -4.56 -12.15
C ALA A 230 13.10 -3.79 -11.83
N ALA A 231 12.97 -2.59 -11.25
CA ALA A 231 14.13 -1.78 -10.86
C ALA A 231 15.02 -2.50 -9.83
N VAL A 232 14.42 -3.12 -8.80
CA VAL A 232 15.17 -3.84 -7.76
C VAL A 232 15.81 -5.10 -8.34
N GLN A 233 15.06 -5.91 -9.09
CA GLN A 233 15.61 -7.15 -9.68
C GLN A 233 16.78 -6.87 -10.62
N GLN A 234 16.63 -5.91 -11.54
CA GLN A 234 17.67 -5.56 -12.52
C GLN A 234 18.91 -4.95 -11.85
N SER A 235 18.71 -4.03 -10.90
CA SER A 235 19.83 -3.43 -10.16
C SER A 235 20.57 -4.46 -9.33
N TYR A 236 19.85 -5.34 -8.63
CA TYR A 236 20.47 -6.37 -7.80
C TYR A 236 21.26 -7.38 -8.64
N ALA A 237 20.72 -7.82 -9.78
CA ALA A 237 21.46 -8.72 -10.67
C ALA A 237 22.72 -8.08 -11.26
N ALA A 238 22.65 -6.79 -11.62
CA ALA A 238 23.79 -6.08 -12.20
C ALA A 238 24.85 -5.70 -11.15
N ASN A 239 24.44 -5.34 -9.93
CA ASN A 239 25.30 -4.63 -8.97
C ASN A 239 25.37 -5.27 -7.58
N GLY A 240 24.54 -6.25 -7.26
CA GLY A 240 24.41 -6.83 -5.91
C GLY A 240 23.63 -5.95 -4.91
N PHE A 241 22.99 -4.86 -5.37
CA PHE A 241 22.19 -3.95 -4.54
C PHE A 241 21.01 -3.35 -5.34
N PRO A 242 19.93 -2.87 -4.68
CA PRO A 242 19.73 -2.77 -3.24
C PRO A 242 19.29 -4.07 -2.56
N ILE A 243 19.58 -4.17 -1.27
CA ILE A 243 18.98 -5.16 -0.35
C ILE A 243 17.74 -4.56 0.30
N VAL A 244 16.66 -5.35 0.42
CA VAL A 244 15.40 -4.93 1.06
C VAL A 244 15.34 -5.44 2.50
N HIS A 245 15.12 -4.53 3.44
CA HIS A 245 14.99 -4.78 4.87
C HIS A 245 13.58 -4.47 5.36
N GLY A 246 13.14 -5.19 6.39
CA GLY A 246 11.83 -5.00 7.03
C GLY A 246 12.01 -4.81 8.52
N TRP A 247 11.70 -3.61 9.01
CA TRP A 247 11.86 -3.24 10.42
C TRP A 247 10.53 -2.85 11.05
N VAL A 248 10.44 -2.98 12.37
CA VAL A 248 9.31 -2.47 13.15
C VAL A 248 9.84 -1.64 14.31
N PHE A 249 9.38 -0.39 14.40
CA PHE A 249 9.71 0.50 15.49
C PHE A 249 8.73 0.35 16.66
N ASP A 250 9.26 0.28 17.88
CA ASP A 250 8.48 0.25 19.10
C ASP A 250 8.57 1.57 19.86
N PHE A 251 7.47 2.31 19.92
CA PHE A 251 7.41 3.58 20.66
C PHE A 251 7.56 3.42 22.18
N SER A 252 7.30 2.23 22.72
CA SER A 252 7.41 2.00 24.17
C SER A 252 8.86 1.82 24.63
N THR A 253 9.72 1.29 23.75
CA THR A 253 11.12 1.02 24.05
C THR A 253 12.09 1.94 23.31
N GLY A 254 11.65 2.56 22.20
CA GLY A 254 12.50 3.35 21.31
C GLY A 254 13.40 2.49 20.41
N LEU A 255 13.17 1.18 20.33
CA LEU A 255 14.04 0.25 19.62
C LEU A 255 13.45 -0.17 18.27
N LEU A 256 14.33 -0.42 17.31
CA LEU A 256 14.02 -1.10 16.06
C LEU A 256 14.14 -2.62 16.24
N LYS A 257 13.12 -3.35 15.79
CA LYS A 257 13.14 -4.80 15.63
C LYS A 257 13.35 -5.12 14.16
N ASP A 258 14.42 -5.85 13.85
CA ASP A 258 14.63 -6.44 12.53
C ASP A 258 13.76 -7.70 12.38
N LEU A 259 13.01 -7.79 11.28
CA LEU A 259 12.21 -8.97 10.94
C LEU A 259 13.01 -10.01 10.14
N HIS A 260 14.29 -9.73 9.85
CA HIS A 260 15.23 -10.63 9.17
C HIS A 260 14.66 -11.15 7.85
N ILE A 261 14.31 -10.22 6.97
CA ILE A 261 13.77 -10.53 5.64
C ILE A 261 14.79 -11.33 4.83
N ASP A 262 14.45 -12.57 4.48
CA ASP A 262 15.25 -13.42 3.60
C ASP A 262 15.06 -12.98 2.14
N PHE A 263 15.77 -11.90 1.79
CA PHE A 263 15.70 -11.24 0.50
C PHE A 263 15.93 -12.20 -0.68
N GLU A 264 17.00 -12.99 -0.64
CA GLU A 264 17.39 -13.89 -1.74
C GLU A 264 16.35 -14.99 -1.96
N SER A 265 15.86 -15.61 -0.88
CA SER A 265 14.81 -16.64 -0.98
C SER A 265 13.50 -16.08 -1.53
N ILE A 266 13.11 -14.87 -1.11
CA ILE A 266 11.92 -14.20 -1.64
C ILE A 266 12.09 -13.88 -3.12
N LEU A 267 13.25 -13.35 -3.52
CA LEU A 267 13.56 -13.05 -4.92
C LEU A 267 13.50 -14.31 -5.77
N ALA A 268 14.16 -15.40 -5.35
CA ALA A 268 14.14 -16.68 -6.06
C ALA A 268 12.72 -17.23 -6.23
N LYS A 269 11.85 -17.09 -5.22
CA LYS A 269 10.43 -17.48 -5.32
C LYS A 269 9.66 -16.65 -6.34
N ILE A 270 9.92 -15.34 -6.44
CA ILE A 270 9.30 -14.45 -7.43
C ILE A 270 9.78 -14.80 -8.84
N GLN A 271 11.08 -15.05 -9.01
CA GLN A 271 11.70 -15.35 -10.29
C GLN A 271 11.20 -16.65 -10.93
N LYS A 272 10.54 -17.55 -10.17
CA LYS A 272 9.89 -18.76 -10.73
C LYS A 272 8.94 -18.47 -11.89
N ILE A 273 8.30 -17.29 -11.90
CA ILE A 273 7.35 -16.88 -12.95
C ILE A 273 7.65 -15.49 -13.53
N TYR A 274 8.59 -14.75 -12.96
CA TYR A 274 8.94 -13.40 -13.40
C TYR A 274 10.44 -13.14 -13.18
N ASN A 275 11.28 -13.80 -13.98
CA ASN A 275 12.73 -13.60 -13.98
C ASN A 275 13.14 -12.55 -15.02
N LEU A 276 13.83 -11.49 -14.58
CA LEU A 276 14.38 -10.42 -15.45
C LEU A 276 15.92 -10.42 -15.49
N THR A 277 16.54 -11.46 -14.94
CA THR A 277 17.99 -11.53 -14.70
C THR A 277 18.72 -12.51 -15.64
N GLU A 278 17.96 -13.16 -16.54
CA GLU A 278 18.45 -13.99 -17.65
C GLU A 278 18.59 -13.20 -18.95
#